data_AF-A0AAP6ZZN4-F1
#
_entry.id   AF-A0AAP6ZZN4-F1
#
_cell.length_a   1.000
_cell.length_b   1.000
_cell.length_c   1.000
_cell.angle_alpha   90.00
_cell.angle_beta   90.00
_cell.angle_gamma   90.00
#
_symmetry.space_group_name_H-M   'P 1'
#
loop_
_entity.id
_entity.type
_entity.pdbx_description
1 polymer ?
#
loop_
_entity_poly.entity_id
_entity_poly.type
_entity_poly.pdbx_seq_one_letter_code
_entity_poly.pdbx_strand_id
1 'polypeptide(L)' 'MIQVKEFVDVSAATAEEKANDFLATLLEEQVIEIKYSAGYRLNRDISEQRSCILVVYRTASVPAGKHEP' A
#
# COMPACT_ATOMS: atom_id res chain seq x y z
N MET A 1 11.22 -11.66 -4.61
CA MET A 1 11.81 -10.32 -4.45
C MET A 1 10.93 -9.53 -3.48
N ILE A 2 11.49 -8.68 -2.61
CA ILE A 2 10.69 -7.87 -1.67
C ILE A 2 10.35 -6.54 -2.34
N GLN A 3 9.11 -6.09 -2.20
CA GLN A 3 8.58 -4.84 -2.73
C GLN A 3 7.88 -4.07 -1.61
N VAL A 4 7.84 -2.74 -1.77
CA VAL A 4 7.15 -1.83 -0.86
C VAL A 4 6.24 -0.94 -1.69
N LYS A 5 4.97 -0.84 -1.29
CA LYS A 5 4.01 0.05 -1.91
C LYS A 5 3.46 1.03 -0.89
N GLU A 6 3.52 2.31 -1.20
CA GLU A 6 3.00 3.39 -0.36
C GLU A 6 1.61 3.84 -0.79
N PHE A 7 0.77 4.12 0.19
CA PHE A 7 -0.56 4.68 0.03
C PHE A 7 -0.66 5.90 0.93
N VAL A 8 -0.87 7.06 0.33
CA VAL A 8 -0.97 8.34 1.03
C VAL A 8 -2.35 8.93 0.85
N ASP A 9 -2.85 9.55 1.93
CA ASP A 9 -4.11 10.27 1.93
C ASP A 9 -3.88 11.68 1.39
N VAL A 10 -4.37 11.95 0.18
CA VAL A 10 -4.15 13.24 -0.51
C VAL A 10 -5.44 13.91 -1.01
N SER A 11 -6.58 13.21 -1.03
CA SER A 11 -7.94 13.73 -1.29
C SER A 11 -8.95 12.60 -1.48
N ALA A 12 -10.19 12.83 -1.03
CA ALA A 12 -11.48 12.15 -1.28
C ALA A 12 -11.58 10.61 -1.12
N ALA A 13 -10.48 9.86 -1.28
CA ALA A 13 -10.38 8.42 -1.09
C ALA A 13 -9.31 8.15 -0.06
N THR A 14 -9.65 7.35 0.95
CA THR A 14 -8.77 7.13 2.09
C THR A 14 -7.56 6.29 1.69
N ALA A 15 -6.40 6.53 2.32
CA ALA A 15 -5.22 5.67 2.15
C ALA A 15 -5.55 4.19 2.47
N GLU A 16 -6.50 3.97 3.38
CA GLU A 16 -7.00 2.66 3.80
C GLU A 16 -7.74 1.91 2.70
N GLU A 17 -8.67 2.56 1.99
CA GLU A 17 -9.40 1.93 0.87
C GLU A 17 -8.43 1.43 -0.21
N LYS A 18 -7.49 2.27 -0.64
CA LYS A 18 -6.51 1.90 -1.66
C LYS A 18 -5.57 0.78 -1.20
N ALA A 19 -5.21 0.78 0.09
CA ALA A 19 -4.41 -0.29 0.66
C ALA A 19 -5.20 -1.60 0.70
N ASN A 20 -6.48 -1.57 1.08
CA ASN A 20 -7.36 -2.73 1.12
C ASN A 20 -7.58 -3.33 -0.26
N ASP A 21 -7.87 -2.50 -1.27
CA ASP A 21 -7.99 -2.94 -2.66
C ASP A 21 -6.71 -3.62 -3.15
N PHE A 22 -5.55 -3.10 -2.76
CA PHE A 22 -4.28 -3.72 -3.11
C PHE A 22 -4.02 -5.03 -2.37
N LEU A 23 -4.29 -5.08 -1.06
CA LEU A 23 -4.15 -6.28 -0.25
C LEU A 23 -5.06 -7.41 -0.76
N ALA A 24 -6.25 -7.09 -1.28
CA ALA A 24 -7.15 -8.07 -1.91
C ALA A 24 -6.55 -8.73 -3.17
N THR A 25 -5.53 -8.12 -3.79
CA THR A 25 -4.81 -8.71 -4.93
C THR A 25 -3.63 -9.61 -4.53
N LEU A 26 -3.28 -9.64 -3.24
CA LEU A 26 -2.16 -10.41 -2.71
C LEU A 26 -2.65 -11.65 -1.95
N LEU A 27 -1.86 -12.72 -1.98
CA LEU A 27 -2.04 -13.84 -1.07
C LEU A 27 -1.51 -13.47 0.31
N GLU A 28 -2.10 -14.04 1.37
CA GLU A 28 -1.68 -13.78 2.76
C GLU A 28 -0.18 -14.05 2.97
N GLU A 29 0.35 -15.13 2.37
CA GLU A 29 1.77 -15.49 2.41
C GLU A 29 2.72 -14.49 1.73
N GLN A 30 2.18 -13.68 0.82
CA GLN A 30 2.95 -12.65 0.12
C GLN A 30 3.08 -11.39 0.95
N VAL A 31 2.18 -11.14 1.91
CA VAL A 31 2.26 -9.99 2.79
C VAL A 31 3.32 -10.25 3.87
N ILE A 32 4.27 -9.32 4.01
CA ILE A 32 5.33 -9.41 5.02
C ILE A 32 4.99 -8.53 6.20
N GLU A 33 4.66 -7.27 5.92
CA GLU A 33 4.46 -6.27 6.96
C GLU A 33 3.61 -5.12 6.41
N ILE A 34 2.76 -4.56 7.26
CA ILE A 34 1.99 -3.36 6.96
C ILE A 34 2.36 -2.33 8.02
N LYS A 35 2.82 -1.15 7.61
CA LYS A 35 3.10 -0.03 8.51
C LYS A 35 2.09 1.08 8.28
N TYR A 36 1.52 1.58 9.36
CA TYR A 36 0.62 2.72 9.35
C TYR A 36 1.27 3.89 10.08
N SER A 37 1.25 5.06 9.47
CA SER A 37 1.65 6.31 10.11
C SER A 37 0.62 7.38 9.77
N ALA A 38 -0.04 7.91 10.79
CA ALA A 38 -0.84 9.11 10.69
C ALA A 38 -0.11 10.25 11.39
N GLY A 39 0.07 11.35 10.69
CA GLY A 39 0.72 12.55 11.22
C GLY A 39 -0.05 13.81 10.86
N TYR A 40 -0.05 14.76 11.78
CA TYR A 40 -0.49 16.13 11.52
C TYR A 40 0.74 16.94 11.14
N ARG A 41 0.80 17.45 9.91
CA ARG A 41 1.73 18.56 9.62
C ARG A 41 1.02 19.85 9.99
N LEU A 42 1.50 20.49 11.06
CA LEU A 42 1.15 21.87 11.40
C LEU A 42 1.75 22.81 10.34
N ASN A 43 1.06 22.99 9.22
CA ASN A 43 1.28 24.14 8.36
C ASN A 43 0.33 25.26 8.80
N ARG A 44 0.81 26.51 8.81
CA ARG A 44 0.19 27.69 9.44
C ARG A 44 -1.27 27.99 9.09
N ASP A 45 -1.84 27.39 8.04
CA ASP A 45 -3.18 27.72 7.55
C ASP A 45 -4.12 26.53 7.32
N ILE A 46 -3.64 25.27 7.25
CA ILE A 46 -4.51 24.09 7.05
C ILE A 46 -3.87 22.88 7.74
N SER A 47 -4.55 22.34 8.76
CA SER A 47 -4.21 21.05 9.38
C SER A 47 -4.57 19.92 8.41
N GLU A 48 -3.72 19.65 7.42
CA GLU A 48 -3.87 18.46 6.58
C GLU A 48 -3.41 17.24 7.39
N GLN A 49 -4.38 16.43 7.83
CA GLN A 49 -4.12 15.08 8.34
C GLN A 49 -3.63 14.24 7.16
N ARG A 50 -2.39 13.76 7.22
CA ARG A 50 -1.86 12.83 6.21
C ARG A 50 -1.66 11.47 6.85
N SER A 51 -2.46 10.51 6.39
CA SER A 51 -2.32 9.10 6.71
C SER A 51 -1.47 8.44 5.62
N CYS A 52 -0.50 7.62 6.02
CA CYS A 52 0.36 6.88 5.13
C CYS A 52 0.37 5.41 5.54
N ILE A 53 0.14 4.53 4.57
CA ILE A 53 0.18 3.08 4.72
C ILE A 53 1.27 2.54 3.81
N LEU A 54 2.18 1.77 4.36
CA LEU A 54 3.22 1.07 3.61
C LEU A 54 2.93 -0.42 3.68
N VAL A 55 2.76 -1.05 2.53
CA VAL A 55 2.61 -2.50 2.40
C VAL A 55 3.92 -3.07 1.89
N VAL A 56 4.56 -3.90 2.71
CA VAL A 56 5.76 -4.66 2.37
C VAL A 56 5.31 -6.07 1.97
N TYR A 57 5.63 -6.48 0.75
CA TYR A 57 5.16 -7.74 0.19
C TYR A 57 6.21 -8.43 -0.67
N ARG A 58 6.04 -9.75 -0.88
CA ARG A 58 6.85 -10.56 -1.77
C ARG A 58 6.21 -10.57 -3.14
N THR A 59 6.99 -10.22 -4.16
CA THR A 59 6.69 -10.65 -5.51
C THR A 59 7.40 -11.97 -5.74
N ALA A 60 6.64 -12.98 -6.18
CA ALA A 60 7.24 -14.19 -6.71
C ALA A 60 8.16 -13.77 -7.85
N SER A 61 9.44 -14.15 -7.76
CA SER A 61 10.43 -13.85 -8.78
C SER A 61 10.21 -14.80 -9.98
N VAL A 62 9.28 -14.45 -10.89
CA VAL A 62 9.23 -14.82 -12.35
C VAL A 62 8.95 -16.32 -12.69
N PRO A 63 8.38 -16.70 -13.87
CA PRO A 63 7.69 -15.94 -14.94
C PRO A 63 6.19 -16.28 -15.07
N ALA A 64 5.47 -15.46 -15.83
CA ALA A 64 4.25 -15.89 -16.51
C ALA A 64 4.58 -17.10 -17.39
N GLY A 65 4.33 -18.31 -16.88
CA GLY A 65 4.28 -19.51 -17.67
C GLY A 65 3.19 -19.31 -18.72
N LYS A 66 3.61 -19.14 -19.97
CA LYS A 66 2.75 -19.20 -21.14
C LYS A 66 1.87 -20.45 -21.01
N HIS A 67 0.57 -20.25 -20.87
CA HIS A 67 -0.40 -21.32 -21.00
C HIS A 67 -0.99 -21.21 -22.39
N GLU A 68 -0.54 -22.06 -23.31
CA GLU A 68 -1.24 -22.38 -24.54
C GLU A 68 -0.76 -23.76 -25.03
N PRO A 69 -1.56 -24.83 -24.87
CA PRO A 69 -1.57 -25.96 -25.78
C PRO A 69 -2.39 -25.67 -27.05
#